data_AF-A0A8J7VF86-F1
#
_entry.id   AF-A0A8J7VF86-F1
#
_cell.length_a   1.000
_cell.length_b   1.000
_cell.length_c   1.000
_cell.angle_alpha   90.00
_cell.angle_beta   90.00
_cell.angle_gamma   90.00
#
_symmetry.space_group_name_H-M   'P 1'
#
loop_
_entity.id
_entity.type
_entity.pdbx_description
1 polymer ?
#
loop_
_entity_poly.entity_id
_entity_poly.type
_entity_poly.pdbx_seq_one_letter_code
_entity_poly.pdbx_strand_id
1 'polypeptide(L)'
;MKKHLLRELPSVDVISRNSEIEALSQSIDQEYLTEIIREETANIRALILEDKYEHDHINTQELIENIKNRLSSDFDFGLKKVINGTGVVLHTNLGRAPMPLAIKEKFENILYGYCNLEYDIEKGARGSRHDHLKELILKLTGAEDVIVVNNNAAAVMLVLSTMCAGREVIVSRGELVEIGGSFRIPKVMQHSGAFLREVGSTNKTHLRDYEEEINENTAALMKVHTSNFRMMGFTESVSIKDLRPLADRHDLPIIDDLGSGVFIDLRKYGLEYEPTILDSLAQGSDIVTFSGDKLLGGPQCGVIVGKAKYISMMKKNNLLRALRVDKMTISALAMTLSLYLDKENLEKNVPVLSMLSQEPEQLKEKAQRLLDMTAANSLRADIRVEASKSQVGGGSLPAQYMDSYSVAVNPSEMSVNELEQKMRLTEPHIVGRIANETYYLDVRSIFEEELSAVSAKLSEILK
;
A
#
# COMPACT_ATOMS: atom_id res chain seq x y z
N MET A 1 -29.03 19.21 40.87
CA MET A 1 -27.64 19.41 41.38
C MET A 1 -27.36 18.57 42.62
N LYS A 2 -26.86 17.34 42.38
CA LYS A 2 -26.53 16.33 43.39
C LYS A 2 -25.24 16.68 44.18
N LYS A 3 -25.26 17.69 45.05
CA LYS A 3 -24.06 18.19 45.79
C LYS A 3 -23.36 17.13 46.65
N HIS A 4 -24.05 16.06 47.05
CA HIS A 4 -23.45 14.97 47.81
C HIS A 4 -22.43 14.16 46.98
N LEU A 5 -22.66 14.01 45.67
CA LEU A 5 -21.75 13.30 44.76
C LEU A 5 -20.37 13.93 44.65
N LEU A 6 -20.29 15.27 44.75
CA LEU A 6 -18.99 15.97 44.75
C LEU A 6 -18.13 15.61 45.97
N ARG A 7 -18.75 15.18 47.07
CA ARG A 7 -18.05 14.70 48.28
C ARG A 7 -17.71 13.21 48.21
N GLU A 8 -18.45 12.44 47.41
CA GLU A 8 -18.19 11.02 47.17
C GLU A 8 -17.06 10.77 46.16
N LEU A 9 -16.73 11.76 45.31
CA LEU A 9 -15.69 11.63 44.30
C LEU A 9 -14.31 11.41 44.97
N PRO A 10 -13.63 10.28 44.70
CA PRO A 10 -12.35 9.97 45.35
C PRO A 10 -11.25 10.97 44.96
N SER A 11 -10.30 11.20 45.87
CA SER A 11 -9.13 12.00 45.54
C SER A 11 -8.20 11.23 44.61
N VAL A 12 -7.34 11.97 43.89
CA VAL A 12 -6.30 11.40 43.03
C VAL A 12 -5.45 10.39 43.80
N ASP A 13 -5.03 10.72 45.03
CA ASP A 13 -4.24 9.82 45.89
C ASP A 13 -4.96 8.50 46.22
N VAL A 14 -6.29 8.53 46.37
CA VAL A 14 -7.09 7.32 46.65
C VAL A 14 -7.17 6.45 45.39
N ILE A 15 -7.36 7.05 44.22
CA ILE A 15 -7.40 6.33 42.94
C ILE A 15 -6.02 5.73 42.63
N SER A 16 -4.94 6.48 42.84
CA SER A 16 -3.56 6.03 42.58
C SER A 16 -3.14 4.84 43.44
N ARG A 17 -3.76 4.64 44.61
CA ARG A 17 -3.51 3.49 45.51
C ARG A 17 -4.40 2.28 45.23
N ASN A 18 -5.27 2.36 44.22
CA ASN A 18 -6.04 1.20 43.80
C ASN A 18 -5.09 0.18 43.15
N SER A 19 -5.23 -1.10 43.50
CA SER A 19 -4.33 -2.17 43.03
C SER A 19 -4.27 -2.29 41.50
N GLU A 20 -5.36 -1.99 40.79
CA GLU A 20 -5.40 -2.03 39.32
C GLU A 20 -4.63 -0.87 38.68
N ILE A 21 -4.65 0.30 39.32
CA ILE A 21 -3.92 1.50 38.90
C ILE A 21 -2.44 1.41 39.29
N GLU A 22 -2.13 0.86 40.47
CA GLU A 22 -0.75 0.61 40.91
C GLU A 22 -0.03 -0.37 39.98
N ALA A 23 -0.73 -1.40 39.47
CA ALA A 23 -0.15 -2.32 38.50
C ALA A 23 0.30 -1.61 37.21
N LEU A 24 -0.43 -0.58 36.76
CA LEU A 24 -0.10 0.22 35.57
C LEU A 24 1.11 1.13 35.78
N SER A 25 1.37 1.56 37.02
CA SER A 25 2.53 2.41 37.37
C SER A 25 3.88 1.73 37.15
N GLN A 26 3.91 0.41 36.93
CA GLN A 26 5.13 -0.33 36.62
C GLN A 26 5.62 -0.11 35.18
N SER A 27 4.71 0.26 34.28
CA SER A 27 4.98 0.43 32.85
C SER A 27 4.76 1.86 32.34
N ILE A 28 4.17 2.73 33.17
CA ILE A 28 3.74 4.08 32.79
C ILE A 28 4.37 5.08 33.75
N ASP A 29 4.84 6.20 33.20
CA ASP A 29 5.38 7.30 33.99
C ASP A 29 4.33 7.83 34.99
N GLN A 30 4.75 8.05 36.24
CA GLN A 30 3.83 8.42 37.32
C GLN A 30 3.21 9.81 37.13
N GLU A 31 3.92 10.75 36.51
CA GLU A 31 3.39 12.10 36.25
C GLU A 31 2.24 12.00 35.25
N TYR A 32 2.42 11.21 34.19
CA TYR A 32 1.39 10.97 33.19
C TYR A 32 0.19 10.19 33.75
N LEU A 33 0.41 9.15 34.55
CA LEU A 33 -0.68 8.42 35.22
C LEU A 33 -1.50 9.36 36.11
N THR A 34 -0.83 10.25 36.84
CA THR A 34 -1.47 11.24 37.71
C THR A 34 -2.28 12.27 36.92
N GLU A 35 -1.78 12.70 35.75
CA GLU A 35 -2.49 13.57 34.82
C GLU A 35 -3.80 12.93 34.34
N ILE A 36 -3.76 11.68 33.86
CA ILE A 36 -4.96 10.97 33.40
C ILE A 36 -5.99 10.80 34.52
N ILE A 37 -5.55 10.41 35.72
CA ILE A 37 -6.45 10.31 36.89
C ILE A 37 -7.11 11.66 37.18
N ARG A 38 -6.35 12.76 37.14
CA ARG A 38 -6.88 14.11 37.37
C ARG A 38 -7.91 14.51 36.34
N GLU A 39 -7.67 14.20 35.07
CA GLU A 39 -8.57 14.54 33.97
C GLU A 39 -9.87 13.73 34.03
N GLU A 40 -9.80 12.42 34.25
CA GLU A 40 -11.02 11.59 34.38
C GLU A 40 -11.84 11.99 35.61
N THR A 41 -11.16 12.31 36.71
CA THR A 41 -11.82 12.87 37.90
C THR A 41 -12.46 14.23 37.61
N ALA A 42 -11.82 15.07 36.80
CA ALA A 42 -12.37 16.36 36.38
C ALA A 42 -13.57 16.21 35.44
N ASN A 43 -13.56 15.23 34.53
CA ASN A 43 -14.67 14.91 33.63
C ASN A 43 -15.92 14.52 34.41
N ILE A 44 -15.80 13.59 35.37
CA ILE A 44 -16.92 13.21 36.25
C ILE A 44 -17.40 14.43 37.06
N ARG A 45 -16.47 15.24 37.59
CA ARG A 45 -16.82 16.47 38.33
C ARG A 45 -17.63 17.44 37.46
N ALA A 46 -17.26 17.63 36.20
CA ALA A 46 -17.99 18.49 35.27
C ALA A 46 -19.41 17.95 35.01
N LEU A 47 -19.56 16.65 34.74
CA LEU A 47 -20.87 16.01 34.55
C LEU A 47 -21.80 16.18 35.76
N ILE A 48 -21.28 16.09 36.99
CA ILE A 48 -22.05 16.31 38.21
C ILE A 48 -22.50 17.77 38.34
N LEU A 49 -21.61 18.73 38.03
CA LEU A 49 -21.92 20.16 38.09
C LEU A 49 -22.95 20.59 37.04
N GLU A 50 -22.93 19.95 35.87
CA GLU A 50 -23.89 20.17 34.79
C GLU A 50 -25.21 19.39 34.95
N ASP A 51 -25.38 18.63 36.04
CA ASP A 51 -26.54 17.75 36.32
C ASP A 51 -26.76 16.69 35.21
N LYS A 52 -25.68 16.28 34.54
CA LYS A 52 -25.66 15.26 33.47
C LYS A 52 -25.14 13.90 33.93
N TYR A 53 -24.73 13.76 35.19
CA TYR A 53 -24.30 12.48 35.74
C TYR A 53 -25.52 11.65 36.17
N GLU A 54 -25.72 10.51 35.50
CA GLU A 54 -26.96 9.73 35.59
C GLU A 54 -27.09 8.96 36.91
N HIS A 55 -25.97 8.58 37.54
CA HIS A 55 -25.96 7.76 38.76
C HIS A 55 -26.21 8.56 40.05
N ASP A 56 -26.75 7.89 41.07
CA ASP A 56 -27.02 8.46 42.39
C ASP A 56 -25.82 8.35 43.36
N HIS A 57 -24.81 7.58 42.99
CA HIS A 57 -23.52 7.41 43.68
C HIS A 57 -22.35 7.43 42.68
N ILE A 58 -21.15 7.79 43.14
CA ILE A 58 -19.93 7.68 42.31
C ILE A 58 -19.56 6.21 42.10
N ASN A 59 -19.51 5.78 40.84
CA ASN A 59 -19.03 4.46 40.47
C ASN A 59 -17.50 4.47 40.32
N THR A 60 -16.79 4.22 41.42
CA THR A 60 -15.31 4.20 41.42
C THR A 60 -14.73 3.14 40.49
N GLN A 61 -15.39 1.98 40.33
CA GLN A 61 -14.91 0.94 39.43
C GLN A 61 -14.98 1.39 37.96
N GLU A 62 -16.05 2.05 37.56
CA GLU A 62 -16.19 2.62 36.22
C GLU A 62 -15.15 3.72 35.96
N LEU A 63 -14.84 4.56 36.94
CA LEU A 63 -13.76 5.53 36.84
C LEU A 63 -12.40 4.83 36.62
N ILE A 64 -12.11 3.76 37.35
CA ILE A 64 -10.89 2.96 37.19
C ILE A 64 -10.84 2.33 35.79
N GLU A 65 -11.94 1.74 35.31
CA GLU A 65 -12.02 1.19 33.96
C GLU A 65 -11.84 2.27 32.88
N ASN A 66 -12.42 3.46 33.06
CA ASN A 66 -12.24 4.58 32.13
C ASN A 66 -10.77 5.02 32.06
N ILE A 67 -10.08 5.11 33.21
CA ILE A 67 -8.64 5.41 33.27
C ILE A 67 -7.84 4.32 32.55
N LYS A 68 -8.12 3.04 32.79
CA LYS A 68 -7.44 1.90 32.13
C LYS A 68 -7.66 1.90 30.62
N ASN A 69 -8.89 2.14 30.17
CA ASN A 69 -9.26 2.21 28.76
C ASN A 69 -8.55 3.37 28.07
N ARG A 70 -8.51 4.54 28.73
CA ARG A 70 -7.82 5.72 28.22
C ARG A 70 -6.33 5.50 28.08
N LEU A 71 -5.67 4.97 29.11
CA LEU A 71 -4.26 4.60 29.05
C LEU A 71 -4.00 3.57 27.96
N SER A 72 -4.83 2.53 27.88
CA SER A 72 -4.71 1.52 26.82
C SER A 72 -4.85 2.13 25.43
N SER A 73 -5.72 3.15 25.25
CA SER A 73 -5.86 3.87 23.99
C SER A 73 -4.69 4.82 23.68
N ASP A 74 -4.11 5.46 24.70
CA ASP A 74 -2.97 6.38 24.55
C ASP A 74 -1.68 5.62 24.19
N PHE A 75 -1.53 4.40 24.70
CA PHE A 75 -0.44 3.48 24.36
C PHE A 75 -0.77 2.55 23.17
N ASP A 76 -1.92 2.74 22.53
CA ASP A 76 -2.29 1.92 21.40
C ASP A 76 -1.43 2.24 20.18
N PHE A 77 -0.79 1.23 19.60
CA PHE A 77 -0.09 1.40 18.35
C PHE A 77 -1.14 1.55 17.24
N GLY A 78 -1.35 2.79 16.78
CA GLY A 78 -2.42 3.13 15.84
C GLY A 78 -2.40 2.39 14.49
N LEU A 79 -1.30 1.72 14.13
CA LEU A 79 -1.25 0.80 13.00
C LEU A 79 -1.61 -0.62 13.45
N LYS A 80 -2.76 -1.11 12.99
CA LYS A 80 -3.29 -2.43 13.33
C LYS A 80 -3.16 -3.41 12.18
N LYS A 81 -2.99 -4.69 12.50
CA LYS A 81 -3.16 -5.77 11.51
C LYS A 81 -4.65 -5.84 11.13
N VAL A 82 -4.91 -5.90 9.82
CA VAL A 82 -6.26 -6.06 9.27
C VAL A 82 -6.27 -7.27 8.34
N ILE A 83 -7.28 -8.13 8.48
CA ILE A 83 -7.56 -9.23 7.56
C ILE A 83 -8.38 -8.68 6.39
N ASN A 84 -7.84 -8.82 5.18
CA ASN A 84 -8.46 -8.31 3.97
C ASN A 84 -9.43 -9.33 3.36
N GLY A 85 -10.72 -9.20 3.63
CA GLY A 85 -11.80 -9.97 2.99
C GLY A 85 -12.47 -9.26 1.82
N THR A 86 -11.88 -8.20 1.27
CA THR A 86 -12.52 -7.40 0.20
C THR A 86 -12.40 -8.02 -1.18
N GLY A 87 -11.40 -8.89 -1.39
CA GLY A 87 -11.04 -9.41 -2.72
C GLY A 87 -10.23 -8.42 -3.55
N VAL A 88 -9.78 -7.30 -2.98
CA VAL A 88 -8.88 -6.35 -3.66
C VAL A 88 -7.44 -6.69 -3.26
N VAL A 89 -6.64 -7.15 -4.23
CA VAL A 89 -5.26 -7.64 -3.97
C VAL A 89 -4.33 -6.51 -3.53
N LEU A 90 -4.27 -5.42 -4.28
CA LEU A 90 -3.48 -4.22 -3.97
C LEU A 90 -4.36 -3.16 -3.32
N HIS A 91 -4.88 -3.44 -2.12
CA HIS A 91 -5.80 -2.50 -1.47
C HIS A 91 -5.06 -1.27 -0.93
N THR A 92 -5.32 -0.08 -1.51
CA THR A 92 -4.54 1.13 -1.19
C THR A 92 -4.68 1.56 0.27
N ASN A 93 -5.87 1.44 0.85
CA ASN A 93 -6.09 1.78 2.27
C ASN A 93 -5.56 0.72 3.26
N LEU A 94 -5.29 -0.51 2.79
CA LEU A 94 -4.82 -1.62 3.64
C LEU A 94 -3.33 -1.92 3.40
N GLY A 95 -2.58 -0.95 2.84
CA GLY A 95 -1.12 -1.05 2.72
C GLY A 95 -0.59 -1.67 1.41
N ARG A 96 -1.41 -1.83 0.38
CA ARG A 96 -1.04 -2.39 -0.94
C ARG A 96 -0.48 -3.81 -0.84
N ALA A 97 0.78 -4.03 -1.24
CA ALA A 97 1.40 -5.34 -1.34
C ALA A 97 1.89 -5.83 0.04
N PRO A 98 1.36 -6.96 0.55
CA PRO A 98 1.93 -7.60 1.73
C PRO A 98 3.31 -8.19 1.41
N MET A 99 4.21 -8.14 2.39
CA MET A 99 5.57 -8.65 2.24
C MET A 99 5.61 -10.19 2.17
N PRO A 100 6.49 -10.77 1.33
CA PRO A 100 6.83 -12.19 1.40
C PRO A 100 7.24 -12.66 2.81
N LEU A 101 6.72 -13.80 3.26
CA LEU A 101 7.02 -14.35 4.60
C LEU A 101 8.52 -14.63 4.81
N ALA A 102 9.22 -15.01 3.73
CA ALA A 102 10.66 -15.25 3.71
C ALA A 102 11.52 -14.03 4.15
N ILE A 103 10.93 -12.83 4.20
CA ILE A 103 11.61 -11.61 4.65
C ILE A 103 11.76 -11.57 6.17
N LYS A 104 10.85 -12.21 6.93
CA LYS A 104 10.76 -12.09 8.39
C LYS A 104 12.09 -12.37 9.11
N GLU A 105 12.67 -13.56 8.89
CA GLU A 105 13.92 -13.98 9.55
C GLU A 105 15.11 -13.09 9.18
N LYS A 106 15.15 -12.60 7.93
CA LYS A 106 16.23 -11.71 7.50
C LYS A 106 16.08 -10.31 8.08
N PHE A 107 14.85 -9.82 8.25
CA PHE A 107 14.58 -8.54 8.89
C PHE A 107 15.01 -8.53 10.33
N GLU A 108 14.77 -9.60 11.08
CA GLU A 108 15.25 -9.69 12.47
C GLU A 108 16.76 -9.46 12.54
N ASN A 109 17.55 -10.13 11.69
CA ASN A 109 19.00 -9.95 11.67
C ASN A 109 19.46 -8.55 11.25
N ILE A 110 18.79 -7.91 10.28
CA ILE A 110 19.20 -6.59 9.76
C ILE A 110 18.74 -5.44 10.65
N LEU A 111 17.55 -5.55 11.26
CA LEU A 111 16.92 -4.44 11.97
C LEU A 111 17.43 -4.31 13.40
N TYR A 112 17.66 -5.41 14.10
CA TYR A 112 18.10 -5.40 15.50
C TYR A 112 19.63 -5.26 15.67
N GLY A 113 20.38 -5.06 14.58
CA GLY A 113 21.84 -4.89 14.59
C GLY A 113 22.38 -3.87 13.58
N TYR A 114 23.71 -3.74 13.59
CA TYR A 114 24.45 -3.06 12.53
C TYR A 114 24.48 -3.93 11.27
N CYS A 115 24.54 -3.30 10.11
CA CYS A 115 24.67 -4.00 8.83
C CYS A 115 25.55 -3.21 7.87
N ASN A 116 25.96 -3.84 6.78
CA ASN A 116 26.82 -3.28 5.74
C ASN A 116 26.06 -2.37 4.76
N LEU A 117 25.08 -1.59 5.23
CA LEU A 117 24.20 -0.77 4.38
C LEU A 117 24.97 0.18 3.46
N GLU A 118 26.01 0.84 3.98
CA GLU A 118 26.91 1.72 3.22
C GLU A 118 28.38 1.35 3.45
N TYR A 119 28.65 0.06 3.69
CA TYR A 119 29.99 -0.46 3.93
C TYR A 119 30.26 -1.63 2.97
N ASP A 120 31.30 -1.51 2.17
CA ASP A 120 31.78 -2.59 1.32
C ASP A 120 32.70 -3.46 2.17
N ILE A 121 32.27 -4.70 2.44
CA ILE A 121 32.99 -5.66 3.29
C ILE A 121 34.31 -6.07 2.66
N GLU A 122 34.35 -6.26 1.33
CA GLU A 122 35.55 -6.71 0.62
C GLU A 122 36.62 -5.62 0.59
N LYS A 123 36.21 -4.37 0.37
CA LYS A 123 37.13 -3.22 0.33
C LYS A 123 37.43 -2.62 1.70
N GLY A 124 36.65 -2.94 2.73
CA GLY A 124 36.77 -2.37 4.07
C GLY A 124 36.49 -0.86 4.11
N ALA A 125 35.65 -0.33 3.21
CA ALA A 125 35.46 1.10 3.01
C ALA A 125 33.99 1.48 2.80
N ARG A 126 33.69 2.78 2.76
CA ARG A 126 32.34 3.29 2.47
C ARG A 126 31.89 2.84 1.07
N GLY A 127 30.75 2.16 1.01
CA GLY A 127 30.10 1.71 -0.21
C GLY A 127 28.81 2.48 -0.51
N SER A 128 28.17 2.16 -1.63
CA SER A 128 26.85 2.69 -1.98
C SER A 128 25.76 1.70 -1.58
N ARG A 129 24.71 2.20 -0.92
CA ARG A 129 23.56 1.35 -0.53
C ARG A 129 22.82 0.78 -1.73
N HIS A 130 22.90 1.42 -2.89
CA HIS A 130 22.28 0.94 -4.13
C HIS A 130 22.99 -0.30 -4.68
N ASP A 131 24.22 -0.56 -4.25
CA ASP A 131 25.04 -1.68 -4.75
C ASP A 131 24.39 -3.03 -4.37
N HIS A 132 23.70 -3.08 -3.21
CA HIS A 132 22.93 -4.25 -2.74
C HIS A 132 21.76 -4.64 -3.64
N LEU A 133 21.28 -3.72 -4.48
CA LEU A 133 20.15 -3.93 -5.37
C LEU A 133 20.59 -4.00 -6.84
N LYS A 134 21.70 -3.35 -7.16
CA LYS A 134 22.14 -3.12 -8.53
C LYS A 134 22.23 -4.43 -9.30
N GLU A 135 23.01 -5.40 -8.83
CA GLU A 135 23.22 -6.65 -9.56
C GLU A 135 21.90 -7.39 -9.84
N LEU A 136 21.02 -7.49 -8.84
CA LEU A 136 19.72 -8.15 -8.98
C LEU A 136 18.84 -7.45 -10.01
N ILE A 137 18.71 -6.13 -9.93
CA ILE A 137 17.85 -5.38 -10.84
C ILE A 137 18.38 -5.42 -12.27
N LEU A 138 19.69 -5.24 -12.47
CA LEU A 138 20.27 -5.31 -13.82
C LEU A 138 20.11 -6.71 -14.42
N LYS A 139 20.29 -7.77 -13.62
CA LYS A 139 20.05 -9.15 -14.06
C LYS A 139 18.59 -9.40 -14.46
N LEU A 140 17.64 -8.83 -13.73
CA LEU A 140 16.21 -9.02 -13.98
C LEU A 140 15.67 -8.15 -15.12
N THR A 141 16.24 -6.96 -15.34
CA THR A 141 15.70 -5.97 -16.29
C THR A 141 16.52 -5.85 -17.58
N GLY A 142 17.80 -6.23 -17.57
CA GLY A 142 18.72 -5.98 -18.67
C GLY A 142 19.12 -4.51 -18.85
N ALA A 143 18.74 -3.62 -17.91
CA ALA A 143 19.15 -2.22 -17.92
C ALA A 143 20.67 -2.06 -17.69
N GLU A 144 21.20 -0.87 -18.00
CA GLU A 144 22.63 -0.58 -17.85
C GLU A 144 22.99 -0.12 -16.42
N ASP A 145 22.08 0.60 -15.74
CA ASP A 145 22.25 1.03 -14.35
C ASP A 145 20.89 1.28 -13.67
N VAL A 146 20.91 1.46 -12.35
CA VAL A 146 19.70 1.64 -11.53
C VAL A 146 19.91 2.63 -10.38
N ILE A 147 18.82 3.30 -10.01
CA ILE A 147 18.64 4.02 -8.74
C ILE A 147 17.33 3.58 -8.10
N VAL A 148 17.31 3.55 -6.76
CA VAL A 148 16.09 3.38 -5.98
C VAL A 148 15.90 4.57 -5.04
N VAL A 149 14.68 5.12 -5.04
CA VAL A 149 14.23 6.28 -4.26
C VAL A 149 12.95 5.96 -3.49
N ASN A 150 12.51 6.89 -2.63
CA ASN A 150 11.41 6.69 -1.68
C ASN A 150 10.11 6.11 -2.26
N ASN A 151 9.67 6.58 -3.43
CA ASN A 151 8.48 6.09 -4.14
C ASN A 151 8.56 6.49 -5.63
N ASN A 152 7.63 6.01 -6.46
CA ASN A 152 7.65 6.32 -7.89
C ASN A 152 7.44 7.82 -8.19
N ALA A 153 6.69 8.54 -7.35
CA ALA A 153 6.56 10.00 -7.47
C ALA A 153 7.91 10.71 -7.33
N ALA A 154 8.73 10.28 -6.36
CA ALA A 154 10.10 10.73 -6.18
C ALA A 154 10.99 10.32 -7.37
N ALA A 155 10.73 9.16 -7.99
CA ALA A 155 11.46 8.71 -9.17
C ALA A 155 11.23 9.67 -10.35
N VAL A 156 9.97 9.92 -10.71
CA VAL A 156 9.59 10.87 -11.77
C VAL A 156 10.16 12.26 -11.49
N MET A 157 10.06 12.75 -10.25
CA MET A 157 10.61 14.03 -9.82
C MET A 157 12.15 14.11 -10.02
N LEU A 158 12.88 13.05 -9.63
CA LEU A 158 14.33 13.00 -9.78
C LEU A 158 14.74 12.95 -11.25
N VAL A 159 14.04 12.15 -12.06
CA VAL A 159 14.29 12.03 -13.50
C VAL A 159 14.12 13.40 -14.17
N LEU A 160 12.96 14.02 -14.00
CA LEU A 160 12.64 15.29 -14.65
C LEU A 160 13.53 16.43 -14.18
N SER A 161 13.80 16.55 -12.87
CA SER A 161 14.68 17.61 -12.35
C SER A 161 16.13 17.46 -12.78
N THR A 162 16.57 16.23 -13.05
CA THR A 162 17.95 15.98 -13.52
C THR A 162 18.09 16.19 -15.02
N MET A 163 17.13 15.71 -15.81
CA MET A 163 17.26 15.64 -17.27
C MET A 163 16.59 16.82 -17.99
N CYS A 164 15.60 17.46 -17.37
CA CYS A 164 14.65 18.33 -18.08
C CYS A 164 14.43 19.69 -17.40
N ALA A 165 15.15 20.01 -16.31
CA ALA A 165 14.99 21.30 -15.64
C ALA A 165 15.28 22.48 -16.58
N GLY A 166 14.34 23.43 -16.64
CA GLY A 166 14.39 24.60 -17.52
C GLY A 166 14.10 24.31 -19.00
N ARG A 167 13.68 23.08 -19.34
CA ARG A 167 13.45 22.62 -20.71
C ARG A 167 12.09 21.93 -20.86
N GLU A 168 11.65 21.73 -22.09
CA GLU A 168 10.33 21.17 -22.40
C GLU A 168 10.34 19.63 -22.40
N VAL A 169 9.28 19.03 -21.86
CA VAL A 169 9.02 17.60 -21.90
C VAL A 169 7.70 17.37 -22.61
N ILE A 170 7.77 16.65 -23.74
CA ILE A 170 6.61 16.38 -24.58
C ILE A 170 5.90 15.14 -24.08
N VAL A 171 4.59 15.24 -23.79
CA VAL A 171 3.76 14.14 -23.28
C VAL A 171 2.35 14.23 -23.84
N SER A 172 1.71 13.08 -24.08
CA SER A 172 0.31 13.05 -24.51
C SER A 172 -0.61 13.66 -23.46
N ARG A 173 -1.58 14.48 -23.89
CA ARG A 173 -2.65 15.01 -23.03
C ARG A 173 -3.45 13.91 -22.34
N GLY A 174 -3.63 12.76 -23.00
CA GLY A 174 -4.33 11.60 -22.44
C GLY A 174 -3.57 10.89 -21.31
N GLU A 175 -2.29 11.23 -21.13
CA GLU A 175 -1.39 10.61 -20.16
C GLU A 175 -1.12 11.54 -18.95
N LEU A 176 -1.79 12.69 -18.87
CA LEU A 176 -1.70 13.62 -17.74
C LEU A 176 -2.55 13.16 -16.55
N VAL A 177 -2.07 12.11 -15.87
CA VAL A 177 -2.83 11.39 -14.85
C VAL A 177 -2.77 12.02 -13.45
N GLU A 178 -3.83 11.81 -12.68
CA GLU A 178 -3.86 11.94 -11.22
C GLU A 178 -3.93 10.55 -10.60
N ILE A 179 -2.96 10.20 -9.75
CA ILE A 179 -2.87 8.89 -9.11
C ILE A 179 -3.02 9.05 -7.61
N GLY A 180 -3.97 8.33 -7.02
CA GLY A 180 -4.35 8.52 -5.62
C GLY A 180 -5.06 9.87 -5.43
N GLY A 181 -4.76 10.58 -4.34
CA GLY A 181 -5.42 11.86 -3.99
C GLY A 181 -4.56 13.12 -4.10
N SER A 182 -3.26 13.00 -4.41
CA SER A 182 -2.35 14.17 -4.38
C SER A 182 -1.24 14.18 -5.44
N PHE A 183 -0.99 13.06 -6.12
CA PHE A 183 0.01 13.00 -7.17
C PHE A 183 -0.60 13.33 -8.53
N ARG A 184 -0.12 14.40 -9.16
CA ARG A 184 -0.53 14.85 -10.49
C ARG A 184 0.71 15.08 -11.35
N ILE A 185 0.81 14.42 -12.50
CA ILE A 185 1.96 14.57 -13.41
C ILE A 185 2.26 16.04 -13.74
N PRO A 186 1.27 16.90 -14.08
CA PRO A 186 1.55 18.32 -14.33
C PRO A 186 2.18 19.06 -13.16
N LYS A 187 1.79 18.73 -11.92
CA LYS A 187 2.35 19.37 -10.72
C LYS A 187 3.76 18.90 -10.42
N VAL A 188 4.03 17.61 -10.64
CA VAL A 188 5.37 17.04 -10.45
C VAL A 188 6.33 17.61 -11.48
N MET A 189 5.91 17.73 -12.75
CA MET A 189 6.68 18.41 -13.80
C MET A 189 7.02 19.84 -13.39
N GLN A 190 6.01 20.62 -12.97
CA GLN A 190 6.21 21.99 -12.51
C GLN A 190 7.22 22.07 -11.35
N HIS A 191 7.10 21.21 -10.33
CA HIS A 191 8.02 21.21 -9.19
C HIS A 191 9.43 20.72 -9.53
N SER A 192 9.57 19.86 -10.54
CA SER A 192 10.86 19.39 -11.04
C SER A 192 11.63 20.49 -11.80
N GLY A 193 10.97 21.58 -12.17
CA GLY A 193 11.51 22.64 -13.01
C GLY A 193 11.42 22.35 -14.51
N ALA A 194 10.83 21.22 -14.92
CA ALA A 194 10.54 20.91 -16.31
C ALA A 194 9.28 21.65 -16.79
N PHE A 195 9.28 22.05 -18.06
CA PHE A 195 8.11 22.66 -18.70
C PHE A 195 7.29 21.58 -19.41
N LEU A 196 6.02 21.45 -19.03
CA LEU A 196 5.09 20.53 -19.66
C LEU A 196 4.73 21.02 -21.08
N ARG A 197 5.00 20.21 -22.11
CA ARG A 197 4.50 20.40 -23.47
C ARG A 197 3.51 19.27 -23.79
N GLU A 198 2.23 19.53 -23.58
CA GLU A 198 1.18 18.54 -23.83
C GLU A 198 0.81 18.49 -25.33
N VAL A 199 0.60 17.27 -25.85
CA VAL A 199 0.29 17.05 -27.27
C VAL A 199 -0.93 16.17 -27.48
N GLY A 200 -1.49 16.21 -28.69
CA GLY A 200 -2.68 15.44 -29.06
C GLY A 200 -3.93 15.85 -28.26
N SER A 201 -4.85 14.91 -28.16
CA SER A 201 -6.12 15.05 -27.41
C SER A 201 -6.20 14.03 -26.29
N THR A 202 -7.21 14.16 -25.42
CA THR A 202 -7.42 13.24 -24.30
C THR A 202 -7.51 11.79 -24.76
N ASN A 203 -8.31 11.50 -25.78
CA ASN A 203 -8.58 10.14 -26.24
C ASN A 203 -7.65 9.69 -27.38
N LYS A 204 -7.16 10.61 -28.23
CA LYS A 204 -6.31 10.28 -29.38
C LYS A 204 -5.04 11.11 -29.40
N THR A 205 -3.90 10.43 -29.48
CA THR A 205 -2.61 11.03 -29.77
C THR A 205 -1.92 10.23 -30.87
N HIS A 206 -1.42 10.94 -31.88
CA HIS A 206 -0.72 10.40 -33.02
C HIS A 206 0.77 10.77 -32.96
N LEU A 207 1.61 10.05 -33.72
CA LEU A 207 3.05 10.32 -33.77
C LEU A 207 3.38 11.75 -34.24
N ARG A 208 2.60 12.28 -35.20
CA ARG A 208 2.75 13.66 -35.70
C ARG A 208 2.60 14.71 -34.60
N ASP A 209 1.75 14.45 -33.61
CA ASP A 209 1.48 15.41 -32.53
C ASP A 209 2.74 15.57 -31.65
N TYR A 210 3.57 14.53 -31.53
CA TYR A 210 4.88 14.62 -30.90
C TYR A 210 5.89 15.34 -31.81
N GLU A 211 5.95 14.98 -33.10
CA GLU A 211 6.93 15.52 -34.05
C GLU A 211 6.78 17.04 -34.27
N GLU A 212 5.55 17.55 -34.37
CA GLU A 212 5.24 18.96 -34.59
C GLU A 212 5.69 19.86 -33.42
N GLU A 213 5.86 19.29 -32.23
CA GLU A 213 6.11 20.02 -30.99
C GLU A 213 7.58 19.95 -30.53
N ILE A 214 8.42 19.18 -31.24
CA ILE A 214 9.86 19.13 -31.00
C ILE A 214 10.50 20.45 -31.45
N ASN A 215 11.26 21.07 -30.54
CA ASN A 215 12.03 22.28 -30.79
C ASN A 215 13.36 22.26 -30.00
N GLU A 216 14.14 23.33 -30.10
CA GLU A 216 15.45 23.45 -29.43
C GLU A 216 15.38 23.35 -27.89
N ASN A 217 14.23 23.69 -27.31
CA ASN A 217 14.02 23.62 -25.86
C ASN A 217 13.58 22.22 -25.40
N THR A 218 13.24 21.30 -26.31
CA THR A 218 12.81 19.94 -25.96
C THR A 218 13.96 19.13 -25.34
N ALA A 219 13.75 18.59 -24.14
CA ALA A 219 14.72 17.77 -23.42
C ALA A 219 14.40 16.28 -23.42
N ALA A 220 13.14 15.89 -23.55
CA ALA A 220 12.73 14.49 -23.54
C ALA A 220 11.34 14.30 -24.15
N LEU A 221 11.10 13.09 -24.67
CA LEU A 221 9.76 12.57 -24.91
C LEU A 221 9.36 11.71 -23.71
N MET A 222 8.18 11.95 -23.15
CA MET A 222 7.68 11.20 -22.00
C MET A 222 6.40 10.45 -22.34
N LYS A 223 6.33 9.24 -21.81
CA LYS A 223 5.15 8.38 -21.79
C LYS A 223 4.78 8.12 -20.35
N VAL A 224 3.48 8.19 -20.04
CA VAL A 224 2.97 7.84 -18.70
C VAL A 224 1.88 6.79 -18.84
N HIS A 225 2.03 5.68 -18.14
CA HIS A 225 1.05 4.62 -18.17
C HIS A 225 -0.21 4.99 -17.36
N THR A 226 -1.39 4.85 -17.97
CA THR A 226 -2.70 5.07 -17.33
C THR A 226 -3.06 3.90 -16.39
N SER A 227 -2.29 3.75 -15.31
CA SER A 227 -2.36 2.59 -14.41
C SER A 227 -3.60 2.52 -13.52
N ASN A 228 -4.33 3.63 -13.34
CA ASN A 228 -5.48 3.73 -12.43
C ASN A 228 -6.82 4.06 -13.10
N PHE A 229 -6.84 4.31 -14.41
CA PHE A 229 -8.06 4.39 -15.21
C PHE A 229 -7.83 3.86 -16.63
N ARG A 230 -8.92 3.58 -17.35
CA ARG A 230 -8.89 3.23 -18.77
C ARG A 230 -9.84 4.13 -19.54
N MET A 231 -9.43 4.55 -20.73
CA MET A 231 -10.30 5.22 -21.68
C MET A 231 -10.93 4.17 -22.59
N MET A 232 -12.26 4.23 -22.75
CA MET A 232 -13.03 3.32 -23.59
C MET A 232 -13.60 4.09 -24.80
N GLY A 233 -13.75 3.41 -25.94
CA GLY A 233 -14.30 3.99 -27.18
C GLY A 233 -13.22 4.30 -28.21
N PHE A 234 -13.30 5.47 -28.87
CA PHE A 234 -12.35 5.87 -29.91
C PHE A 234 -11.05 6.41 -29.32
N THR A 235 -10.13 5.52 -29.00
CA THR A 235 -8.84 5.84 -28.40
C THR A 235 -7.66 5.54 -29.34
N GLU A 236 -6.60 6.33 -29.26
CA GLU A 236 -5.36 6.10 -29.99
C GLU A 236 -4.17 6.60 -29.16
N SER A 237 -3.10 5.80 -29.10
CA SER A 237 -1.89 6.11 -28.34
C SER A 237 -0.65 5.68 -29.11
N VAL A 238 0.41 6.47 -29.03
CA VAL A 238 1.70 6.16 -29.67
C VAL A 238 2.49 5.22 -28.76
N SER A 239 3.03 4.11 -29.28
CA SER A 239 3.85 3.19 -28.51
C SER A 239 5.29 3.73 -28.32
N ILE A 240 6.03 3.21 -27.34
CA ILE A 240 7.47 3.53 -27.18
C ILE A 240 8.24 3.14 -28.44
N LYS A 241 7.90 1.98 -29.02
CA LYS A 241 8.51 1.49 -30.26
C LYS A 241 8.31 2.45 -31.43
N ASP A 242 7.16 3.12 -31.51
CA ASP A 242 6.87 4.11 -32.57
C ASP A 242 7.52 5.47 -32.28
N LEU A 243 7.71 5.83 -31.00
CA LEU A 243 8.45 7.03 -30.60
C LEU A 243 9.96 6.90 -30.81
N ARG A 244 10.53 5.70 -30.69
CA ARG A 244 11.99 5.49 -30.75
C ARG A 244 12.66 6.05 -32.01
N PRO A 245 12.16 5.81 -33.24
CA PRO A 245 12.74 6.41 -34.44
C PRO A 245 12.67 7.93 -34.46
N LEU A 246 11.59 8.53 -33.94
CA LEU A 246 11.47 9.99 -33.82
C LEU A 246 12.51 10.52 -32.83
N ALA A 247 12.62 9.91 -31.66
CA ALA A 247 13.57 10.28 -30.64
C ALA A 247 15.03 10.20 -31.13
N ASP A 248 15.37 9.17 -31.92
CA ASP A 248 16.72 9.00 -32.49
C ASP A 248 17.04 10.09 -33.53
N ARG A 249 16.08 10.48 -34.38
CA ARG A 249 16.26 11.55 -35.37
C ARG A 249 16.57 12.91 -34.72
N HIS A 250 16.12 13.13 -33.49
CA HIS A 250 16.28 14.39 -32.76
C HIS A 250 17.25 14.30 -31.56
N ASP A 251 17.92 13.16 -31.36
CA ASP A 251 18.80 12.88 -30.21
C ASP A 251 18.12 13.15 -28.83
N LEU A 252 16.86 12.73 -28.70
CA LEU A 252 16.07 12.89 -27.48
C LEU A 252 15.95 11.59 -26.68
N PRO A 253 16.02 11.64 -25.35
CA PRO A 253 15.67 10.49 -24.51
C PRO A 253 14.16 10.24 -24.48
N ILE A 254 13.80 8.96 -24.34
CA ILE A 254 12.45 8.53 -23.98
C ILE A 254 12.41 8.15 -22.50
N ILE A 255 11.52 8.82 -21.76
CA ILE A 255 11.21 8.53 -20.35
C ILE A 255 9.85 7.82 -20.31
N ASP A 256 9.80 6.62 -19.76
CA ASP A 256 8.56 5.86 -19.56
C ASP A 256 8.23 5.70 -18.07
N ASP A 257 7.20 6.38 -17.60
CA ASP A 257 6.66 6.17 -16.26
C ASP A 257 5.60 5.06 -16.30
N LEU A 258 6.07 3.82 -16.11
CA LEU A 258 5.19 2.64 -16.07
C LEU A 258 4.31 2.61 -14.81
N GLY A 259 4.88 3.01 -13.67
CA GLY A 259 4.19 3.07 -12.39
C GLY A 259 3.84 1.72 -11.76
N SER A 260 3.29 0.75 -12.51
CA SER A 260 2.71 -0.52 -12.03
C SER A 260 3.75 -1.51 -11.48
N GLY A 261 4.97 -1.49 -12.00
CA GLY A 261 6.08 -2.34 -11.52
C GLY A 261 5.98 -3.81 -11.95
N VAL A 262 5.40 -4.08 -13.12
CA VAL A 262 5.22 -5.44 -13.62
C VAL A 262 6.51 -6.02 -14.22
N PHE A 263 6.93 -7.17 -13.72
CA PHE A 263 8.09 -7.93 -14.22
C PHE A 263 7.71 -9.12 -15.12
N ILE A 264 6.47 -9.62 -15.01
CA ILE A 264 6.03 -10.83 -15.71
C ILE A 264 4.73 -10.58 -16.46
N ASP A 265 4.52 -11.28 -17.56
CA ASP A 265 3.26 -11.21 -18.30
C ASP A 265 2.11 -11.80 -17.48
N LEU A 266 1.16 -10.95 -17.10
CA LEU A 266 0.02 -11.30 -16.25
C LEU A 266 -1.10 -12.00 -17.01
N ARG A 267 -1.06 -12.03 -18.35
CA ARG A 267 -2.06 -12.73 -19.17
C ARG A 267 -2.13 -14.23 -18.88
N LYS A 268 -1.03 -14.81 -18.39
CA LYS A 268 -1.01 -16.22 -17.95
C LYS A 268 -1.96 -16.49 -16.76
N TYR A 269 -2.40 -15.45 -16.06
CA TYR A 269 -3.40 -15.52 -14.98
C TYR A 269 -4.81 -15.09 -15.45
N GLY A 270 -5.04 -15.03 -16.77
CA GLY A 270 -6.30 -14.55 -17.33
C GLY A 270 -6.50 -13.03 -17.26
N LEU A 271 -5.45 -12.27 -16.95
CA LEU A 271 -5.49 -10.80 -16.90
C LEU A 271 -5.24 -10.17 -18.27
N GLU A 272 -5.49 -8.85 -18.37
CA GLU A 272 -5.20 -8.10 -19.59
C GLU A 272 -3.70 -7.83 -19.67
N TYR A 273 -3.23 -7.42 -20.85
CA TYR A 273 -1.85 -7.02 -20.98
C TYR A 273 -1.58 -5.73 -20.19
N GLU A 274 -0.69 -5.84 -19.21
CA GLU A 274 -0.07 -4.71 -18.52
C GLU A 274 1.37 -4.57 -19.00
N PRO A 275 1.83 -3.37 -19.39
CA PRO A 275 3.20 -3.18 -19.86
C PRO A 275 4.24 -3.60 -18.82
N THR A 276 5.17 -4.45 -19.23
CA THR A 276 6.25 -4.91 -18.34
C THR A 276 7.47 -3.99 -18.45
N ILE A 277 8.28 -3.97 -17.40
CA ILE A 277 9.55 -3.22 -17.37
C ILE A 277 10.48 -3.69 -18.50
N LEU A 278 10.52 -5.00 -18.76
CA LEU A 278 11.34 -5.59 -19.83
C LEU A 278 10.83 -5.17 -21.20
N ASP A 279 9.52 -5.15 -21.42
CA ASP A 279 8.94 -4.72 -22.70
C ASP A 279 9.24 -3.25 -22.98
N SER A 280 9.13 -2.38 -21.98
CA SER A 280 9.43 -0.95 -22.13
C SER A 280 10.90 -0.72 -22.51
N LEU A 281 11.84 -1.36 -21.81
CA LEU A 281 13.26 -1.30 -22.14
C LEU A 281 13.55 -1.86 -23.54
N ALA A 282 12.95 -3.01 -23.89
CA ALA A 282 13.13 -3.64 -25.19
C ALA A 282 12.55 -2.80 -26.36
N GLN A 283 11.50 -2.02 -26.10
CA GLN A 283 10.92 -1.10 -27.09
C GLN A 283 11.76 0.18 -27.30
N GLY A 284 12.74 0.45 -26.43
CA GLY A 284 13.70 1.53 -26.60
C GLY A 284 13.56 2.69 -25.62
N SER A 285 12.88 2.50 -24.48
CA SER A 285 12.91 3.48 -23.39
C SER A 285 14.33 3.69 -22.87
N ASP A 286 14.75 4.94 -22.71
CA ASP A 286 16.06 5.26 -22.14
C ASP A 286 16.05 5.22 -20.61
N ILE A 287 14.91 5.58 -20.02
CA ILE A 287 14.64 5.54 -18.58
C ILE A 287 13.24 4.99 -18.37
N VAL A 288 13.09 4.08 -17.40
CA VAL A 288 11.82 3.52 -16.97
C VAL A 288 11.67 3.73 -15.47
N THR A 289 10.53 4.26 -15.02
CA THR A 289 10.19 4.42 -13.60
C THR A 289 9.00 3.58 -13.19
N PHE A 290 9.06 2.97 -12.00
CA PHE A 290 7.96 2.16 -11.47
C PHE A 290 7.96 2.06 -9.93
N SER A 291 6.79 1.73 -9.37
CA SER A 291 6.63 1.46 -7.93
C SER A 291 7.03 0.03 -7.55
N GLY A 292 7.62 -0.14 -6.37
CA GLY A 292 7.92 -1.46 -5.81
C GLY A 292 6.78 -2.14 -5.06
N ASP A 293 5.80 -1.39 -4.56
CA ASP A 293 4.69 -1.86 -3.70
C ASP A 293 3.37 -2.12 -4.44
N LYS A 294 3.45 -2.27 -5.76
CA LYS A 294 2.32 -2.63 -6.62
C LYS A 294 2.50 -4.07 -7.10
N LEU A 295 2.57 -4.30 -8.42
CA LEU A 295 2.60 -5.64 -8.99
C LEU A 295 3.97 -6.34 -8.83
N LEU A 296 5.02 -5.60 -8.47
CA LEU A 296 6.28 -6.20 -8.00
C LEU A 296 6.08 -7.00 -6.70
N GLY A 297 5.15 -6.61 -5.84
CA GLY A 297 4.91 -7.28 -4.55
C GLY A 297 5.98 -7.01 -3.49
N GLY A 298 6.70 -5.89 -3.60
CA GLY A 298 7.77 -5.48 -2.68
C GLY A 298 7.39 -4.25 -1.83
N PRO A 299 8.37 -3.59 -1.19
CA PRO A 299 8.13 -2.42 -0.34
C PRO A 299 7.88 -1.16 -1.16
N GLN A 300 7.38 -0.10 -0.49
CA GLN A 300 7.26 1.20 -1.12
C GLN A 300 8.63 1.71 -1.54
N CYS A 301 8.83 1.85 -2.85
CA CYS A 301 9.99 2.48 -3.44
C CYS A 301 9.66 2.93 -4.86
N GLY A 302 10.47 3.84 -5.39
CA GLY A 302 10.53 4.17 -6.81
C GLY A 302 11.81 3.62 -7.37
N VAL A 303 11.70 2.80 -8.40
CA VAL A 303 12.86 2.23 -9.09
C VAL A 303 13.02 2.94 -10.42
N ILE A 304 14.25 3.39 -10.72
CA ILE A 304 14.64 4.01 -11.97
C ILE A 304 15.68 3.11 -12.62
N VAL A 305 15.33 2.50 -13.75
CA VAL A 305 16.25 1.68 -14.55
C VAL A 305 16.42 2.30 -15.93
N GLY A 306 17.59 2.11 -16.55
CA GLY A 306 17.80 2.60 -17.91
C GLY A 306 19.26 2.74 -18.28
N LYS A 307 19.54 3.71 -19.17
CA LYS A 307 20.88 4.00 -19.67
C LYS A 307 21.80 4.55 -18.59
N ALA A 308 23.04 4.05 -18.55
CA ALA A 308 24.01 4.41 -17.53
C ALA A 308 24.35 5.91 -17.54
N LYS A 309 24.31 6.57 -18.71
CA LYS A 309 24.56 8.01 -18.85
C LYS A 309 23.58 8.85 -18.02
N TYR A 310 22.28 8.56 -18.10
CA TYR A 310 21.24 9.31 -17.40
C TYR A 310 21.20 8.98 -15.90
N ILE A 311 21.36 7.70 -15.56
CA ILE A 311 21.46 7.27 -14.16
C ILE A 311 22.67 7.92 -13.47
N SER A 312 23.81 8.03 -14.16
CA SER A 312 25.00 8.70 -13.62
C SER A 312 24.79 10.19 -13.36
N MET A 313 23.96 10.87 -14.17
CA MET A 313 23.55 12.26 -13.90
C MET A 313 22.71 12.34 -12.63
N MET A 314 21.74 11.43 -12.47
CA MET A 314 20.84 11.41 -11.30
C MET A 314 21.59 11.10 -10.01
N LYS A 315 22.62 10.25 -10.05
CA LYS A 315 23.51 9.97 -8.91
C LYS A 315 24.25 11.21 -8.40
N LYS A 316 24.45 12.23 -9.25
CA LYS A 316 25.09 13.51 -8.89
C LYS A 316 24.09 14.58 -8.44
N ASN A 317 22.79 14.36 -8.64
CA ASN A 317 21.77 15.32 -8.23
C ASN A 317 21.57 15.26 -6.71
N ASN A 318 21.74 16.39 -6.03
CA ASN A 318 21.59 16.51 -4.57
C ASN A 318 20.20 16.07 -4.08
N LEU A 319 19.17 16.17 -4.92
CA LEU A 319 17.82 15.72 -4.58
C LEU A 319 17.79 14.21 -4.25
N LEU A 320 18.66 13.40 -4.87
CA LEU A 320 18.77 11.98 -4.57
C LEU A 320 19.03 11.72 -3.08
N ARG A 321 19.77 12.60 -2.40
CA ARG A 321 20.05 12.45 -0.96
C ARG A 321 18.80 12.64 -0.11
N ALA A 322 17.89 13.52 -0.52
CA ALA A 322 16.61 13.75 0.15
C ALA A 322 15.60 12.64 -0.15
N LEU A 323 15.64 12.08 -1.36
CA LEU A 323 14.74 11.01 -1.82
C LEU A 323 15.25 9.59 -1.50
N ARG A 324 16.34 9.48 -0.76
CA ARG A 324 17.04 8.23 -0.50
C ARG A 324 16.20 7.28 0.34
N VAL A 325 16.07 6.02 -0.10
CA VAL A 325 15.41 4.94 0.65
C VAL A 325 16.12 4.58 1.94
N ASP A 326 15.36 4.13 2.93
CA ASP A 326 15.85 3.66 4.22
C ASP A 326 16.35 2.20 4.18
N LYS A 327 16.85 1.70 5.32
CA LYS A 327 17.42 0.35 5.47
C LYS A 327 16.36 -0.75 5.26
N MET A 328 15.15 -0.55 5.77
CA MET A 328 14.05 -1.52 5.68
C MET A 328 13.65 -1.72 4.23
N THR A 329 13.45 -0.62 3.49
CA THR A 329 13.06 -0.66 2.08
C THR A 329 14.09 -1.35 1.22
N ILE A 330 15.39 -1.04 1.37
CA ILE A 330 16.45 -1.73 0.60
C ILE A 330 16.45 -3.23 0.90
N SER A 331 16.34 -3.59 2.18
CA SER A 331 16.38 -4.99 2.61
C SER A 331 15.20 -5.77 2.05
N ALA A 332 13.98 -5.23 2.18
CA ALA A 332 12.77 -5.88 1.66
C ALA A 332 12.79 -5.97 0.13
N LEU A 333 13.25 -4.92 -0.56
CA LEU A 333 13.32 -4.93 -2.02
C LEU A 333 14.34 -5.95 -2.53
N ALA A 334 15.53 -6.02 -1.94
CA ALA A 334 16.55 -7.00 -2.32
C ALA A 334 16.04 -8.44 -2.19
N MET A 335 15.34 -8.73 -1.08
CA MET A 335 14.75 -10.04 -0.84
C MET A 335 13.61 -10.32 -1.81
N THR A 336 12.72 -9.36 -2.05
CA THR A 336 11.63 -9.50 -3.02
C THR A 336 12.19 -9.81 -4.40
N LEU A 337 13.16 -9.04 -4.88
CA LEU A 337 13.81 -9.25 -6.18
C LEU A 337 14.54 -10.60 -6.25
N SER A 338 15.10 -11.10 -5.14
CA SER A 338 15.72 -12.43 -5.14
C SER A 338 14.70 -13.55 -5.41
N LEU A 339 13.43 -13.38 -5.03
CA LEU A 339 12.38 -14.34 -5.36
C LEU A 339 12.09 -14.39 -6.86
N TYR A 340 12.26 -13.27 -7.58
CA TYR A 340 12.12 -13.23 -9.04
C TYR A 340 13.21 -14.00 -9.79
N LEU A 341 14.28 -14.43 -9.11
CA LEU A 341 15.27 -15.34 -9.69
C LEU A 341 14.80 -16.80 -9.71
N ASP A 342 13.91 -17.19 -8.79
CA ASP A 342 13.29 -18.52 -8.73
C ASP A 342 11.91 -18.49 -9.39
N LYS A 343 11.91 -18.60 -10.72
CA LYS A 343 10.70 -18.51 -11.53
C LYS A 343 9.69 -19.63 -11.24
N GLU A 344 10.12 -20.78 -10.73
CA GLU A 344 9.25 -21.94 -10.49
C GLU A 344 8.40 -21.77 -9.22
N ASN A 345 8.91 -21.04 -8.22
CA ASN A 345 8.23 -20.81 -6.95
C ASN A 345 7.76 -19.36 -6.77
N LEU A 346 7.81 -18.54 -7.81
CA LEU A 346 7.53 -17.11 -7.72
C LEU A 346 6.11 -16.83 -7.20
N GLU A 347 5.10 -17.50 -7.76
CA GLU A 347 3.70 -17.40 -7.36
C GLU A 347 3.47 -17.85 -5.92
N LYS A 348 4.26 -18.82 -5.43
CA LYS A 348 4.17 -19.30 -4.06
C LYS A 348 4.76 -18.30 -3.05
N ASN A 349 5.82 -17.60 -3.46
CA ASN A 349 6.63 -16.81 -2.54
C ASN A 349 6.29 -15.32 -2.54
N VAL A 350 5.73 -14.76 -3.63
CA VAL A 350 5.31 -13.36 -3.70
C VAL A 350 3.80 -13.25 -3.47
N PRO A 351 3.34 -12.68 -2.32
CA PRO A 351 1.93 -12.70 -1.95
C PRO A 351 0.97 -12.12 -2.99
N VAL A 352 1.36 -11.02 -3.65
CA VAL A 352 0.57 -10.43 -4.74
C VAL A 352 0.36 -11.43 -5.87
N LEU A 353 1.43 -12.09 -6.32
CA LEU A 353 1.34 -13.09 -7.39
C LEU A 353 0.61 -14.35 -6.95
N SER A 354 0.76 -14.76 -5.68
CA SER A 354 -0.01 -15.85 -5.08
C SER A 354 -1.52 -15.57 -5.17
N MET A 355 -1.94 -14.37 -4.76
CA MET A 355 -3.36 -13.99 -4.82
C MET A 355 -3.88 -13.88 -6.27
N LEU A 356 -3.06 -13.42 -7.22
CA LEU A 356 -3.47 -13.28 -8.62
C LEU A 356 -3.56 -14.63 -9.35
N SER A 357 -2.66 -15.57 -9.04
CA SER A 357 -2.56 -16.88 -9.71
C SER A 357 -3.53 -17.94 -9.18
N GLN A 358 -4.34 -17.64 -8.16
CA GLN A 358 -5.35 -18.56 -7.65
C GLN A 358 -6.46 -18.81 -8.66
N GLU A 359 -6.67 -20.09 -8.96
CA GLU A 359 -7.74 -20.56 -9.85
C GLU A 359 -9.11 -20.50 -9.15
N PRO A 360 -10.22 -20.25 -9.88
CA PRO A 360 -11.55 -20.15 -9.30
C PRO A 360 -11.97 -21.37 -8.47
N GLU A 361 -11.60 -22.58 -8.89
CA GLU A 361 -11.90 -23.83 -8.19
C GLU A 361 -11.22 -23.89 -6.81
N GLN A 362 -9.96 -23.46 -6.73
CA GLN A 362 -9.21 -23.40 -5.47
C GLN A 362 -9.85 -22.40 -4.50
N LEU A 363 -10.31 -21.25 -5.03
CA LEU A 363 -11.03 -20.24 -4.26
C LEU A 363 -12.37 -20.75 -3.76
N LYS A 364 -13.10 -21.53 -4.57
CA LYS A 364 -14.36 -22.16 -4.16
C LYS A 364 -14.13 -23.12 -2.99
N GLU A 365 -13.12 -23.99 -3.10
CA GLU A 365 -12.75 -24.92 -2.03
C GLU A 365 -12.33 -24.19 -0.76
N LYS A 366 -11.58 -23.10 -0.88
CA LYS A 366 -11.18 -22.24 0.25
C LYS A 366 -12.38 -21.56 0.91
N ALA A 367 -13.33 -21.04 0.13
CA ALA A 367 -14.57 -20.45 0.65
C ALA A 367 -15.44 -21.50 1.36
N GLN A 368 -15.50 -22.72 0.82
CA GLN A 368 -16.21 -23.83 1.47
C GLN A 368 -15.55 -24.22 2.79
N ARG A 369 -14.22 -24.33 2.83
CA ARG A 369 -13.48 -24.59 4.08
C ARG A 369 -13.76 -23.51 5.14
N LEU A 370 -13.77 -22.24 4.74
CA LEU A 370 -14.10 -21.14 5.65
C LEU A 370 -15.54 -21.26 6.19
N LEU A 371 -16.51 -21.58 5.33
CA LEU A 371 -17.89 -21.82 5.72
C LEU A 371 -18.01 -23.00 6.71
N ASP A 372 -17.37 -24.12 6.42
CA ASP A 372 -17.42 -25.32 7.26
C ASP A 372 -16.87 -25.05 8.67
N MET A 373 -15.81 -24.23 8.77
CA MET A 373 -15.22 -23.81 10.05
C MET A 373 -16.14 -22.91 10.89
N THR A 374 -17.06 -22.15 10.27
CA THR A 374 -17.99 -21.27 11.01
C THR A 374 -19.14 -22.02 11.70
N ALA A 375 -19.33 -23.31 11.43
CA ALA A 375 -20.49 -24.07 11.91
C ALA A 375 -21.82 -23.34 11.65
N ALA A 376 -21.97 -22.77 10.45
CA ALA A 376 -23.01 -21.81 10.05
C ALA A 376 -24.45 -22.18 10.47
N ASN A 377 -24.81 -23.46 10.48
CA ASN A 377 -26.14 -23.93 10.90
C ASN A 377 -26.51 -23.60 12.35
N SER A 378 -25.53 -23.21 13.18
CA SER A 378 -25.73 -22.85 14.59
C SER A 378 -25.78 -21.33 14.82
N LEU A 379 -25.69 -20.53 13.76
CA LEU A 379 -25.60 -19.07 13.83
C LEU A 379 -26.92 -18.42 13.39
N ARG A 380 -27.20 -17.22 13.90
CA ARG A 380 -28.39 -16.42 13.56
C ARG A 380 -28.16 -15.62 12.28
N ALA A 381 -27.76 -16.31 11.22
CA ALA A 381 -27.47 -15.72 9.92
C ALA A 381 -27.65 -16.76 8.80
N ASP A 382 -28.03 -16.30 7.61
CA ASP A 382 -27.90 -17.08 6.39
C ASP A 382 -26.47 -16.89 5.84
N ILE A 383 -25.70 -17.97 5.82
CA ILE A 383 -24.28 -17.96 5.40
C ILE A 383 -24.09 -18.99 4.29
N ARG A 384 -23.53 -18.54 3.17
CA ARG A 384 -23.35 -19.38 1.98
C ARG A 384 -22.13 -18.99 1.17
N VAL A 385 -21.60 -19.93 0.40
CA VAL A 385 -20.56 -19.65 -0.60
C VAL A 385 -21.23 -19.11 -1.86
N GLU A 386 -20.77 -17.96 -2.35
CA GLU A 386 -21.22 -17.37 -3.62
C GLU A 386 -20.05 -17.09 -4.54
N ALA A 387 -20.28 -17.22 -5.85
CA ALA A 387 -19.34 -16.71 -6.85
C ALA A 387 -19.26 -15.18 -6.73
N SER A 388 -18.05 -14.65 -6.80
CA SER A 388 -17.76 -13.23 -6.70
C SER A 388 -16.77 -12.78 -7.77
N LYS A 389 -16.57 -11.47 -7.85
CA LYS A 389 -15.53 -10.87 -8.68
C LYS A 389 -14.56 -10.11 -7.79
N SER A 390 -13.31 -10.55 -7.80
CA SER A 390 -12.19 -9.87 -7.12
C SER A 390 -11.54 -8.87 -8.06
N GLN A 391 -10.68 -8.00 -7.52
CA GLN A 391 -10.00 -6.95 -8.28
C GLN A 391 -8.50 -6.94 -7.99
N VAL A 392 -7.71 -6.54 -8.98
CA VAL A 392 -6.26 -6.30 -8.77
C VAL A 392 -6.05 -5.11 -7.83
N GLY A 393 -6.66 -3.97 -8.12
CA GLY A 393 -6.62 -2.77 -7.26
C GLY A 393 -5.31 -1.97 -7.32
N GLY A 394 -5.14 -1.03 -6.40
CA GLY A 394 -3.84 -0.37 -6.13
C GLY A 394 -3.39 0.64 -7.17
N GLY A 395 -4.28 1.07 -8.06
CA GLY A 395 -3.91 1.86 -9.22
C GLY A 395 -2.96 1.09 -10.15
N SER A 396 -3.24 -0.20 -10.36
CA SER A 396 -2.71 -1.03 -11.43
C SER A 396 -3.88 -1.81 -12.04
N LEU A 397 -3.89 -2.06 -13.35
CA LEU A 397 -4.96 -2.80 -14.05
C LEU A 397 -6.39 -2.40 -13.62
N PRO A 398 -6.81 -1.15 -13.89
CA PRO A 398 -8.09 -0.62 -13.41
C PRO A 398 -9.26 -1.26 -14.19
N ALA A 399 -10.39 -1.42 -13.51
CA ALA A 399 -11.61 -2.06 -14.05
C ALA A 399 -11.45 -3.54 -14.47
N GLN A 400 -10.35 -4.20 -14.08
CA GLN A 400 -10.17 -5.62 -14.28
C GLN A 400 -10.73 -6.44 -13.11
N TYR A 401 -11.60 -7.38 -13.44
CA TYR A 401 -12.19 -8.33 -12.51
C TYR A 401 -11.67 -9.74 -12.76
N MET A 402 -11.47 -10.50 -11.69
CA MET A 402 -11.14 -11.93 -11.75
C MET A 402 -12.27 -12.73 -11.10
N ASP A 403 -12.53 -13.93 -11.62
CA ASP A 403 -13.45 -14.86 -10.97
C ASP A 403 -12.94 -15.24 -9.59
N SER A 404 -13.83 -15.21 -8.59
CA SER A 404 -13.51 -15.52 -7.20
C SER A 404 -14.71 -16.14 -6.51
N TYR A 405 -14.54 -16.45 -5.22
CA TYR A 405 -15.61 -16.89 -4.36
C TYR A 405 -15.57 -16.14 -3.03
N SER A 406 -16.75 -15.86 -2.49
CA SER A 406 -16.94 -15.18 -1.22
C SER A 406 -17.78 -16.03 -0.28
N VAL A 407 -17.54 -15.89 1.02
CA VAL A 407 -18.53 -16.25 2.05
C VAL A 407 -19.47 -15.05 2.20
N ALA A 408 -20.72 -15.24 1.79
CA ALA A 408 -21.81 -14.27 1.87
C ALA A 408 -22.56 -14.47 3.19
N VAL A 409 -22.76 -13.38 3.95
CA VAL A 409 -23.32 -13.40 5.29
C VAL A 409 -24.48 -12.42 5.37
N ASN A 410 -25.66 -12.94 5.72
CA ASN A 410 -26.88 -12.17 5.97
C ASN A 410 -27.34 -12.39 7.42
N PRO A 411 -27.05 -11.43 8.33
CA PRO A 411 -27.47 -11.55 9.73
C PRO A 411 -28.99 -11.50 9.88
N SER A 412 -29.55 -12.29 10.79
CA SER A 412 -31.00 -12.33 11.06
C SER A 412 -31.47 -11.29 12.09
N GLU A 413 -30.60 -10.93 13.04
CA GLU A 413 -30.98 -10.10 14.20
C GLU A 413 -30.34 -8.71 14.21
N MET A 414 -29.44 -8.42 13.27
CA MET A 414 -28.78 -7.12 13.14
C MET A 414 -28.70 -6.69 11.68
N SER A 415 -28.40 -5.41 11.44
CA SER A 415 -28.16 -4.93 10.08
C SER A 415 -26.80 -5.40 9.56
N VAL A 416 -26.65 -5.47 8.24
CA VAL A 416 -25.38 -5.80 7.59
C VAL A 416 -24.29 -4.76 7.90
N ASN A 417 -24.68 -3.48 8.03
CA ASN A 417 -23.76 -2.42 8.45
C ASN A 417 -23.27 -2.61 9.88
N GLU A 418 -24.14 -3.05 10.79
CA GLU A 418 -23.75 -3.36 12.17
C GLU A 418 -22.79 -4.55 12.24
N LEU A 419 -23.03 -5.59 11.42
CA LEU A 419 -22.11 -6.71 11.29
C LEU A 419 -20.74 -6.25 10.78
N GLU A 420 -20.66 -5.47 9.69
CA GLU A 420 -19.40 -4.92 9.18
C GLU A 420 -18.68 -4.12 10.26
N GLN A 421 -19.39 -3.25 10.96
CA GLN A 421 -18.82 -2.41 12.00
C GLN A 421 -18.23 -3.27 13.13
N LYS A 422 -18.95 -4.31 13.58
CA LYS A 422 -18.44 -5.24 14.60
C LYS A 422 -17.20 -5.99 14.11
N MET A 423 -17.23 -6.50 12.87
CA MET A 423 -16.09 -7.21 12.26
C MET A 423 -14.84 -6.33 12.14
N ARG A 424 -15.00 -5.04 11.84
CA ARG A 424 -13.87 -4.10 11.71
C ARG A 424 -13.37 -3.54 13.04
N LEU A 425 -14.25 -3.24 13.99
CA LEU A 425 -13.88 -2.56 15.24
C LEU A 425 -13.37 -3.48 16.35
N THR A 426 -13.51 -4.80 16.20
CA THR A 426 -13.09 -5.76 17.22
C THR A 426 -11.96 -6.64 16.70
N GLU A 427 -10.99 -6.96 17.55
CA GLU A 427 -9.88 -7.84 17.16
C GLU A 427 -10.37 -9.30 17.00
N PRO A 428 -9.89 -10.02 15.95
CA PRO A 428 -9.10 -9.54 14.83
C PRO A 428 -9.93 -8.62 13.88
N HIS A 429 -9.34 -7.51 13.44
CA HIS A 429 -10.01 -6.56 12.54
C HIS A 429 -10.16 -7.16 11.14
N ILE A 430 -11.40 -7.34 10.67
CA ILE A 430 -11.71 -7.95 9.36
C ILE A 430 -12.51 -6.96 8.53
N VAL A 431 -12.04 -6.71 7.30
CA VAL A 431 -12.70 -5.80 6.36
C VAL A 431 -13.19 -6.59 5.15
N GLY A 432 -14.52 -6.68 4.99
CA GLY A 432 -15.19 -7.23 3.82
C GLY A 432 -15.84 -6.15 2.94
N ARG A 433 -16.73 -6.57 2.04
CA ARG A 433 -17.53 -5.66 1.19
C ARG A 433 -19.02 -5.84 1.47
N ILE A 434 -19.79 -4.75 1.44
CA ILE A 434 -21.26 -4.81 1.49
C ILE A 434 -21.79 -4.60 0.07
N ALA A 435 -22.67 -5.49 -0.37
CA ALA A 435 -23.39 -5.33 -1.63
C ALA A 435 -24.76 -6.02 -1.54
N ASN A 436 -25.80 -5.43 -2.12
CA ASN A 436 -27.16 -6.01 -2.15
C ASN A 436 -27.65 -6.48 -0.77
N GLU A 437 -27.44 -5.68 0.29
CA GLU A 437 -27.78 -6.05 1.67
C GLU A 437 -27.13 -7.37 2.14
N THR A 438 -25.90 -7.65 1.72
CA THR A 438 -25.13 -8.82 2.14
C THR A 438 -23.68 -8.43 2.42
N TYR A 439 -23.11 -8.97 3.51
CA TYR A 439 -21.68 -8.83 3.84
C TYR A 439 -20.90 -9.96 3.18
N TYR A 440 -19.88 -9.61 2.40
CA TYR A 440 -19.08 -10.55 1.64
C TYR A 440 -17.63 -10.55 2.12
N LEU A 441 -17.10 -11.75 2.31
CA LEU A 441 -15.70 -12.02 2.58
C LEU A 441 -15.12 -12.82 1.40
N ASP A 442 -14.47 -12.13 0.47
CA ASP A 442 -13.82 -12.73 -0.69
C ASP A 442 -12.50 -13.39 -0.28
N VAL A 443 -12.38 -14.69 -0.51
CA VAL A 443 -11.27 -15.49 0.03
C VAL A 443 -9.97 -15.34 -0.75
N ARG A 444 -9.96 -14.60 -1.86
CA ARG A 444 -8.72 -14.35 -2.63
C ARG A 444 -7.69 -13.59 -1.83
N SER A 445 -8.11 -12.63 -1.00
CA SER A 445 -7.22 -11.77 -0.23
C SER A 445 -7.07 -12.16 1.25
N ILE A 446 -7.72 -13.23 1.69
CA ILE A 446 -7.59 -13.79 3.05
C ILE A 446 -6.48 -14.84 3.02
N PHE A 447 -5.48 -14.79 3.90
CA PHE A 447 -4.45 -15.83 3.92
C PHE A 447 -4.98 -17.15 4.52
N GLU A 448 -4.35 -18.29 4.20
CA GLU A 448 -4.77 -19.60 4.72
C GLU A 448 -4.72 -19.64 6.26
N GLU A 449 -3.70 -19.02 6.85
CA GLU A 449 -3.51 -18.96 8.29
C GLU A 449 -4.56 -18.07 8.99
N GLU A 450 -5.33 -17.28 8.24
CA GLU A 450 -6.33 -16.34 8.76
C GLU A 450 -7.75 -16.91 8.76
N LEU A 451 -8.00 -18.04 8.08
CA LEU A 451 -9.34 -18.63 7.97
C LEU A 451 -9.94 -19.00 9.35
N SER A 452 -9.12 -19.50 10.27
CA SER A 452 -9.54 -19.83 11.63
C SER A 452 -9.95 -18.59 12.44
N ALA A 453 -9.19 -17.51 12.29
CA ALA A 453 -9.47 -16.23 12.95
C ALA A 453 -10.78 -15.61 12.42
N VAL A 454 -10.97 -15.63 11.09
CA VAL A 454 -12.20 -15.14 10.46
C VAL A 454 -13.42 -15.94 10.88
N SER A 455 -13.33 -17.28 10.85
CA SER A 455 -14.45 -18.16 11.22
C SER A 455 -14.84 -18.04 12.69
N ALA A 456 -13.85 -17.99 13.59
CA ALA A 456 -14.09 -17.77 15.01
C ALA A 456 -14.79 -16.43 15.25
N LYS A 457 -14.36 -15.37 14.55
CA LYS A 457 -14.93 -14.03 14.72
C LYS A 457 -16.38 -13.90 14.23
N LEU A 458 -16.67 -14.48 13.06
CA LEU A 458 -18.05 -14.58 12.57
C LEU A 458 -18.94 -15.32 13.57
N SER A 459 -18.45 -16.45 14.10
CA SER A 459 -19.18 -17.25 15.08
C SER A 459 -19.41 -16.52 16.39
N GLU A 460 -18.47 -15.68 16.83
CA GLU A 460 -18.60 -14.85 18.04
C GLU A 460 -19.71 -13.81 17.90
N ILE A 461 -19.78 -13.12 16.75
CA ILE A 461 -20.71 -12.01 16.54
C ILE A 461 -22.14 -12.49 16.20
N LEU A 462 -22.27 -13.67 15.58
CA LEU A 462 -23.54 -14.18 15.04
C LEU A 462 -24.21 -15.29 15.88
N LYS A 463 -23.65 -15.63 17.04
CA LYS A 463 -24.31 -16.51 18.04
C LYS A 463 -25.46 -15.76 18.73
#